data_AF-G9KGL1-F1
#
_entry.id   AF-G9KGL1-F1
#
_cell.length_a   1.000
_cell.length_b   1.000
_cell.length_c   1.000
_cell.angle_alpha   90.00
_cell.angle_beta   90.00
_cell.angle_gamma   90.00
#
_symmetry.space_group_name_H-M   'P 1'
#
loop_
_entity.id
_entity.type
_entity.pdbx_description
1 polymer ?
#
loop_
_entity_poly.entity_id
_entity_poly.type
_entity_poly.pdbx_seq_one_letter_code
_entity_poly.pdbx_strand_id
1 'polypeptide(L)'
;YTTPQVDRSIIEQHNLETLENDIKGKLLDIIHRDSSLGLSKEDKAFLWEKRYYCLKHPNSLPKVLASAPNWKWVNLAKTYSLLQQWPPLNPLTALELLDSKFADQEVRSIAVTWIEAISDDELTDLLPQFVQALKYEIYLNSSLVRFLLSRALGNIHIAHNLYWLLKDALHDAQFGARYEHVLGALLSVGGKGLREELLKQTKLVQLLGGVAEKVRQASGSARQVVLQRSMERVQSFFLRNKCRLPLNPSLVAKELNIKSCSFFSSNAVPLKVTMLNADPMGDEINVMFKVGEDLRQDMLALQMIKIMDKIWLKEGLDLRMVIFKCLSTG
;
A
#
# COMPACT_ATOMS: atom_id res chain seq x y z
N TYR A 1 25.66 -7.42 -9.86
CA TYR A 1 24.75 -8.46 -10.37
C TYR A 1 24.84 -8.43 -11.88
N THR A 2 25.16 -9.55 -12.52
CA THR A 2 25.20 -9.64 -13.99
C THR A 2 23.97 -10.45 -14.39
N THR A 3 23.06 -9.86 -15.18
CA THR A 3 21.87 -10.57 -15.65
C THR A 3 22.29 -11.63 -16.68
N PRO A 4 21.91 -12.91 -16.52
CA PRO A 4 22.07 -13.93 -17.55
C PRO A 4 21.58 -13.43 -18.91
N GLN A 5 22.37 -13.66 -19.97
CA GLN A 5 21.91 -13.36 -21.31
C GLN A 5 20.70 -14.23 -21.65
N VAL A 6 19.65 -13.57 -22.12
CA VAL A 6 18.43 -14.23 -22.59
C VAL A 6 18.75 -15.00 -23.85
N ASP A 7 18.34 -16.26 -23.89
CA ASP A 7 18.45 -17.07 -25.08
C ASP A 7 17.31 -16.73 -26.05
N ARG A 8 17.55 -15.72 -26.89
CA ARG A 8 16.59 -15.23 -27.89
C ARG A 8 16.28 -16.26 -28.99
N SER A 9 16.98 -17.40 -29.02
CA SER A 9 16.69 -18.49 -29.96
C SER A 9 15.53 -19.39 -29.50
N ILE A 10 15.12 -19.32 -28.23
CA ILE A 10 14.04 -20.13 -27.66
C ILE A 10 12.72 -19.36 -27.75
N ILE A 11 12.11 -19.31 -28.94
CA ILE A 11 10.70 -18.93 -29.07
C ILE A 11 9.87 -20.22 -29.10
N GLU A 12 9.54 -20.72 -27.91
CA GLU A 12 8.72 -21.92 -27.74
C GLU A 12 7.30 -21.46 -27.39
N GLN A 13 6.51 -21.09 -28.40
CA GLN A 13 5.07 -20.90 -28.22
C GLN A 13 4.33 -22.12 -28.74
N HIS A 14 3.65 -22.84 -27.85
CA HIS A 14 2.83 -23.98 -28.24
C HIS A 14 1.34 -23.63 -28.20
N ASN A 15 0.57 -24.27 -29.08
CA ASN A 15 -0.87 -24.08 -29.13
C ASN A 15 -1.58 -25.08 -28.20
N LEU A 16 -2.42 -24.60 -27.30
CA LEU A 16 -3.15 -25.41 -26.33
C LEU A 16 -4.05 -26.47 -27.00
N GLU A 17 -4.49 -26.20 -28.23
CA GLU A 17 -5.29 -27.14 -29.06
C GLU A 17 -4.51 -28.36 -29.57
N THR A 18 -3.17 -28.37 -29.46
CA THR A 18 -2.37 -29.55 -29.87
C THR A 18 -2.20 -30.56 -28.73
N LEU A 19 -2.69 -30.25 -27.52
CA LEU A 19 -2.66 -31.16 -26.39
C LEU A 19 -3.82 -32.16 -26.46
N GLU A 20 -3.58 -33.38 -26.00
CA GLU A 20 -4.66 -34.36 -25.75
C GLU A 20 -5.70 -33.78 -24.79
N ASN A 21 -6.98 -34.13 -24.99
CA ASN A 21 -8.10 -33.55 -24.24
C ASN A 21 -7.93 -33.66 -22.71
N ASP A 22 -7.42 -34.79 -22.22
CA ASP A 22 -7.21 -35.00 -20.78
C ASP A 22 -6.10 -34.09 -20.22
N ILE A 23 -5.01 -33.91 -20.97
CA ILE A 23 -3.89 -33.04 -20.60
C ILE A 23 -4.33 -31.57 -20.65
N LYS A 24 -5.09 -31.20 -21.68
CA LYS A 24 -5.69 -29.88 -21.84
C LYS A 24 -6.62 -29.56 -20.68
N GLY A 25 -7.54 -30.48 -20.34
CA GLY A 25 -8.47 -30.34 -19.22
C GLY A 25 -7.73 -30.10 -17.90
N LYS A 26 -6.77 -30.98 -17.57
CA LYS A 26 -5.96 -30.84 -16.35
C LYS A 26 -5.19 -29.51 -16.29
N LEU A 27 -4.62 -29.07 -17.41
CA LEU A 27 -3.87 -27.80 -17.46
C LEU A 27 -4.81 -26.60 -17.22
N LEU A 28 -5.97 -26.60 -17.85
CA LEU A 28 -6.97 -25.54 -17.65
C LEU A 28 -7.49 -25.55 -16.22
N ASP A 29 -7.74 -26.71 -15.62
CA ASP A 29 -8.16 -26.81 -14.22
C ASP A 29 -7.15 -26.17 -13.27
N ILE A 30 -5.85 -26.42 -13.49
CA ILE A 30 -4.77 -25.82 -12.68
C ILE A 30 -4.69 -24.30 -12.89
N ILE A 31 -4.78 -23.84 -14.15
CA ILE A 31 -4.67 -22.42 -14.50
C ILE A 31 -5.83 -21.60 -13.91
N HIS A 32 -7.05 -22.15 -13.93
CA HIS A 32 -8.26 -21.47 -13.47
C HIS A 32 -8.47 -21.51 -11.96
N ARG A 33 -7.63 -22.22 -11.18
CA ARG A 33 -7.68 -22.10 -9.71
C ARG A 33 -7.41 -20.65 -9.29
N ASP A 34 -8.09 -20.16 -8.26
CA ASP A 34 -7.92 -18.76 -7.82
C ASP A 34 -6.54 -18.47 -7.22
N SER A 35 -5.86 -19.48 -6.67
CA SER A 35 -4.56 -19.31 -6.02
C SER A 35 -3.54 -20.37 -6.42
N SER A 36 -2.26 -19.99 -6.38
CA SER A 36 -1.15 -20.94 -6.39
C SER A 36 -1.03 -21.72 -5.06
N LEU A 37 -1.69 -21.23 -4.00
CA LEU A 37 -1.76 -21.90 -2.70
C LEU A 37 -2.58 -23.20 -2.85
N GLY A 38 -2.00 -24.32 -2.44
CA GLY A 38 -2.64 -25.64 -2.54
C GLY A 38 -2.31 -26.44 -3.80
N LEU A 39 -1.48 -25.94 -4.71
CA LEU A 39 -0.94 -26.76 -5.81
C LEU A 39 -0.01 -27.84 -5.25
N SER A 40 -0.29 -29.11 -5.59
CA SER A 40 0.56 -30.26 -5.25
C SER A 40 1.93 -30.15 -5.94
N LYS A 41 2.91 -30.94 -5.50
CA LYS A 41 4.24 -30.97 -6.15
C LYS A 41 4.12 -31.46 -7.59
N GLU A 42 3.22 -32.40 -7.82
CA GLU A 42 2.90 -32.99 -9.12
C GLU A 42 2.24 -31.95 -10.04
N ASP A 43 1.28 -31.18 -9.53
CA ASP A 43 0.63 -30.09 -10.28
C ASP A 43 1.65 -29.02 -10.68
N LYS A 44 2.58 -28.67 -9.78
CA LYS A 44 3.65 -27.71 -10.08
C LYS A 44 4.61 -28.24 -11.15
N ALA A 45 5.08 -29.47 -11.01
CA ALA A 45 5.97 -30.09 -12.00
C ALA A 45 5.30 -30.13 -13.38
N PHE A 46 4.03 -30.54 -13.43
CA PHE A 46 3.23 -30.57 -14.64
C PHE A 46 3.03 -29.18 -15.25
N LEU A 47 2.67 -28.17 -14.44
CA LEU A 47 2.49 -26.80 -14.90
C LEU A 47 3.79 -26.22 -15.45
N TRP A 48 4.92 -26.47 -14.78
CA TRP A 48 6.22 -26.03 -15.28
C TRP A 48 6.59 -26.72 -16.59
N GLU A 49 6.33 -28.02 -16.73
CA GLU A 49 6.56 -28.75 -17.99
C GLU A 49 5.74 -28.15 -19.14
N LYS A 50 4.47 -27.82 -18.91
CA LYS A 50 3.54 -27.29 -19.92
C LYS A 50 3.50 -25.76 -20.02
N ARG A 51 4.45 -25.05 -19.38
CA ARG A 51 4.46 -23.57 -19.27
C ARG A 51 4.29 -22.81 -20.59
N TYR A 52 4.83 -23.33 -21.69
CA TYR A 52 4.77 -22.69 -23.00
C TYR A 52 3.40 -22.76 -23.68
N TYR A 53 2.50 -23.63 -23.21
CA TYR A 53 1.10 -23.65 -23.63
C TYR A 53 0.27 -22.55 -22.94
N CYS A 54 0.79 -21.97 -21.85
CA CYS A 54 0.08 -21.05 -21.00
C CYS A 54 0.16 -19.58 -21.47
N LEU A 55 0.93 -19.28 -22.52
CA LEU A 55 1.12 -17.91 -23.04
C LEU A 55 -0.19 -17.22 -23.43
N LYS A 56 -1.22 -17.97 -23.85
CA LYS A 56 -2.57 -17.45 -24.14
C LYS A 56 -3.42 -17.18 -22.89
N HIS A 57 -2.93 -17.55 -21.71
CA HIS A 57 -3.57 -17.33 -20.41
C HIS A 57 -2.64 -16.49 -19.52
N PRO A 58 -2.47 -15.17 -19.78
CA PRO A 58 -1.43 -14.38 -19.15
C PRO A 58 -1.47 -14.43 -17.62
N ASN A 59 -2.67 -14.43 -17.03
CA ASN A 59 -2.89 -14.46 -15.59
C ASN A 59 -2.38 -15.75 -14.90
N SER A 60 -1.95 -16.77 -15.65
CA SER A 60 -1.33 -17.97 -15.08
C SER A 60 0.13 -17.78 -14.69
N LEU A 61 0.79 -16.70 -15.10
CA LEU A 61 2.23 -16.53 -14.90
C LEU A 61 2.69 -16.67 -13.44
N PRO A 62 2.02 -16.07 -12.44
CA PRO A 62 2.43 -16.25 -11.05
C PRO A 62 2.45 -17.73 -10.63
N LYS A 63 1.44 -18.51 -11.06
CA LYS A 63 1.38 -19.96 -10.81
C LYS A 63 2.53 -20.70 -11.51
N VAL A 64 2.80 -20.34 -12.77
CA VAL A 64 3.89 -20.95 -13.56
C VAL A 64 5.24 -20.68 -12.90
N LEU A 65 5.55 -19.43 -12.55
CA LEU A 65 6.81 -19.06 -11.91
C LEU A 65 6.95 -19.65 -10.50
N ALA A 66 5.85 -19.71 -9.73
CA ALA A 66 5.82 -20.38 -8.42
C ALA A 66 5.99 -21.92 -8.52
N SER A 67 5.87 -22.47 -9.73
CA SER A 67 6.07 -23.88 -10.04
C SER A 67 7.47 -24.19 -10.59
N ALA A 68 8.32 -23.18 -10.76
CA ALA A 68 9.70 -23.38 -11.19
C ALA A 68 10.44 -24.32 -10.21
N PRO A 69 11.10 -25.38 -10.70
CA PRO A 69 11.69 -26.40 -9.82
C PRO A 69 12.90 -25.86 -9.05
N ASN A 70 13.64 -24.90 -9.63
CA ASN A 70 14.72 -24.18 -8.98
C ASN A 70 15.08 -22.91 -9.77
N TRP A 71 15.66 -21.94 -9.08
CA TRP A 71 16.20 -20.69 -9.64
C TRP A 71 17.73 -20.78 -9.80
N LYS A 72 18.25 -21.94 -10.19
CA LYS A 72 19.70 -22.11 -10.46
C LYS A 72 20.08 -21.35 -11.73
N TRP A 73 21.28 -20.77 -11.74
CA TRP A 73 21.83 -19.98 -12.85
C TRP A 73 21.62 -20.61 -14.24
N VAL A 74 21.85 -21.91 -14.36
CA VAL A 74 21.72 -22.68 -15.62
C VAL A 74 20.32 -22.62 -16.23
N ASN A 75 19.29 -22.45 -15.40
CA ASN A 75 17.89 -22.40 -15.84
C ASN A 75 17.36 -20.98 -16.04
N LEU A 76 18.06 -19.95 -15.55
CA LEU A 76 17.57 -18.56 -15.59
C LEU A 76 17.40 -18.04 -17.01
N ALA A 77 18.30 -18.37 -17.93
CA ALA A 77 18.19 -17.94 -19.33
C ALA A 77 16.85 -18.38 -19.97
N LYS A 78 16.41 -19.62 -19.71
CA LYS A 78 15.12 -20.14 -20.22
C LYS A 78 13.93 -19.47 -19.53
N THR A 79 14.00 -19.27 -18.22
CA THR A 79 12.95 -18.59 -17.45
C THR A 79 12.78 -17.14 -17.89
N TYR A 80 13.87 -16.41 -18.12
CA TYR A 80 13.81 -15.03 -18.58
C TYR A 80 13.36 -14.93 -20.04
N SER A 81 13.72 -15.91 -20.89
CA SER A 81 13.20 -15.98 -22.26
C SER A 81 11.68 -16.16 -22.28
N LEU A 82 11.16 -17.04 -21.41
CA LEU A 82 9.71 -17.21 -21.22
C LEU A 82 9.05 -15.91 -20.74
N LEU A 83 9.66 -15.25 -19.75
CA LEU A 83 9.13 -14.03 -19.15
C LEU A 83 9.07 -12.88 -20.16
N GLN A 84 10.07 -12.73 -21.03
CA GLN A 84 10.09 -11.72 -22.09
C GLN A 84 9.05 -11.96 -23.19
N GLN A 85 8.69 -13.21 -23.44
CA GLN A 85 7.62 -13.57 -24.38
C GLN A 85 6.23 -13.47 -23.78
N TRP A 86 6.14 -13.35 -22.46
CA TRP A 86 4.86 -13.36 -21.78
C TRP A 86 4.07 -12.09 -22.08
N PRO A 87 2.76 -12.19 -22.43
CA PRO A 87 1.95 -11.00 -22.63
C PRO A 87 1.89 -10.14 -21.36
N PRO A 88 1.83 -8.80 -21.47
CA PRO A 88 1.74 -7.93 -20.31
C PRO A 88 0.59 -8.32 -19.39
N LEU A 89 0.88 -8.42 -18.09
CA LEU A 89 -0.14 -8.68 -17.09
C LEU A 89 -0.92 -7.41 -16.76
N ASN A 90 -2.17 -7.58 -16.33
CA ASN A 90 -2.85 -6.49 -15.66
C ASN A 90 -2.11 -6.14 -14.35
N PRO A 91 -2.12 -4.87 -13.90
CA PRO A 91 -1.38 -4.45 -12.70
C PRO A 91 -1.72 -5.23 -11.42
N LEU A 92 -2.98 -5.64 -11.25
CA LEU A 92 -3.44 -6.37 -10.06
C LEU A 92 -2.84 -7.78 -9.99
N THR A 93 -2.77 -8.47 -11.12
CA THR A 93 -2.14 -9.80 -11.22
C THR A 93 -0.62 -9.68 -11.17
N ALA A 94 -0.04 -8.63 -11.75
CA ALA A 94 1.40 -8.36 -11.66
C ALA A 94 1.85 -8.10 -10.21
N LEU A 95 0.99 -7.53 -9.35
CA LEU A 95 1.28 -7.33 -7.92
C LEU A 95 1.59 -8.65 -7.20
N GLU A 96 1.00 -9.79 -7.62
CA GLU A 96 1.31 -11.10 -7.04
C GLU A 96 2.80 -11.46 -7.20
N LEU A 97 3.43 -11.04 -8.30
CA LEU A 97 4.85 -11.26 -8.56
C LEU A 97 5.77 -10.41 -7.66
N LEU A 98 5.20 -9.53 -6.82
CA LEU A 98 5.93 -8.79 -5.80
C LEU A 98 5.85 -9.44 -4.40
N ASP A 99 5.15 -10.58 -4.26
CA ASP A 99 5.12 -11.37 -3.03
C ASP A 99 6.48 -12.02 -2.71
N SER A 100 6.63 -12.41 -1.45
CA SER A 100 7.74 -13.18 -0.86
C SER A 100 8.17 -14.41 -1.63
N LYS A 101 7.26 -15.03 -2.40
CA LYS A 101 7.53 -16.22 -3.22
C LYS A 101 8.46 -15.92 -4.40
N PHE A 102 8.57 -14.65 -4.79
CA PHE A 102 9.29 -14.20 -5.98
C PHE A 102 10.43 -13.28 -5.57
N ALA A 103 11.60 -13.87 -5.29
CA ALA A 103 12.80 -13.13 -4.92
C ALA A 103 13.63 -12.68 -6.15
N ASP A 104 13.39 -13.27 -7.32
CA ASP A 104 14.19 -13.00 -8.53
C ASP A 104 14.00 -11.56 -9.03
N GLN A 105 15.11 -10.86 -9.29
CA GLN A 105 15.09 -9.44 -9.62
C GLN A 105 14.46 -9.14 -10.98
N GLU A 106 14.69 -9.99 -11.98
CA GLU A 106 14.14 -9.77 -13.33
C GLU A 106 12.63 -9.99 -13.34
N VAL A 107 12.14 -11.01 -12.62
CA VAL A 107 10.70 -11.23 -12.40
C VAL A 107 10.05 -9.99 -11.80
N ARG A 108 10.58 -9.48 -10.70
CA ARG A 108 10.03 -8.32 -10.00
C ARG A 108 10.14 -7.05 -10.85
N SER A 109 11.24 -6.87 -11.58
CA SER A 109 11.45 -5.73 -12.46
C SER A 109 10.42 -5.71 -13.59
N ILE A 110 10.20 -6.85 -14.25
CA ILE A 110 9.19 -6.97 -15.31
C ILE A 110 7.79 -6.77 -14.76
N ALA A 111 7.49 -7.32 -13.57
CA ALA A 111 6.22 -7.06 -12.90
C ALA A 111 5.97 -5.55 -12.70
N VAL A 112 7.00 -4.80 -12.27
CA VAL A 112 6.91 -3.34 -12.12
C VAL A 112 6.63 -2.65 -13.47
N THR A 113 7.24 -3.08 -14.58
CA THR A 113 6.93 -2.50 -15.90
C THR A 113 5.46 -2.67 -16.31
N TRP A 114 4.80 -3.76 -15.91
CA TRP A 114 3.37 -3.94 -16.14
C TRP A 114 2.53 -3.12 -15.15
N ILE A 115 2.98 -3.01 -13.90
CA ILE A 115 2.34 -2.19 -12.87
C ILE A 115 2.37 -0.70 -13.24
N GLU A 116 3.35 -0.22 -14.01
CA GLU A 116 3.41 1.18 -14.44
C GLU A 116 2.13 1.68 -15.15
N ALA A 117 1.36 0.78 -15.76
CA ALA A 117 0.07 1.08 -16.38
C ALA A 117 -1.06 1.41 -15.37
N ILE A 118 -0.86 1.19 -14.07
CA ILE A 118 -1.88 1.47 -13.04
C ILE A 118 -2.16 2.97 -12.93
N SER A 119 -3.44 3.35 -12.84
CA SER A 119 -3.84 4.74 -12.62
C SER A 119 -3.40 5.25 -11.24
N ASP A 120 -3.29 6.58 -11.06
CA ASP A 120 -2.95 7.16 -9.76
C ASP A 120 -4.00 6.86 -8.68
N ASP A 121 -5.28 6.76 -9.07
CA ASP A 121 -6.38 6.45 -8.16
C ASP A 121 -6.32 5.00 -7.67
N GLU A 122 -6.10 4.04 -8.57
CA GLU A 122 -5.92 2.63 -8.21
C GLU A 122 -4.61 2.41 -7.44
N LEU A 123 -3.53 3.11 -7.81
CA LEU A 123 -2.28 3.07 -7.05
C LEU A 123 -2.49 3.57 -5.63
N THR A 124 -3.22 4.68 -5.45
CA THR A 124 -3.53 5.22 -4.13
C THR A 124 -4.33 4.22 -3.30
N ASP A 125 -5.28 3.52 -3.92
CA ASP A 125 -6.05 2.48 -3.26
C ASP A 125 -5.21 1.29 -2.84
N LEU A 126 -4.18 0.90 -3.62
CA LEU A 126 -3.34 -0.28 -3.35
C LEU A 126 -1.97 0.06 -2.74
N LEU A 127 -1.74 1.34 -2.43
CA LEU A 127 -0.46 1.84 -1.93
C LEU A 127 0.01 1.10 -0.66
N PRO A 128 -0.86 0.72 0.31
CA PRO A 128 -0.46 -0.09 1.44
C PRO A 128 0.21 -1.41 1.04
N GLN A 129 -0.31 -2.11 0.03
CA GLN A 129 0.24 -3.38 -0.47
C GLN A 129 1.60 -3.17 -1.13
N PHE A 130 1.76 -2.10 -1.92
CA PHE A 130 3.06 -1.77 -2.49
C PHE A 130 4.11 -1.42 -1.43
N VAL A 131 3.71 -0.72 -0.36
CA VAL A 131 4.59 -0.46 0.78
C VAL A 131 4.98 -1.76 1.46
N GLN A 132 4.04 -2.68 1.71
CA GLN A 132 4.38 -3.99 2.29
C GLN A 132 5.27 -4.84 1.38
N ALA A 133 5.11 -4.75 0.05
CA ALA A 133 5.92 -5.48 -0.91
C ALA A 133 7.41 -5.07 -0.87
N LEU A 134 7.74 -3.89 -0.34
CA LEU A 134 9.13 -3.46 -0.12
C LEU A 134 9.90 -4.40 0.81
N LYS A 135 9.22 -5.11 1.72
CA LYS A 135 9.85 -6.10 2.62
C LYS A 135 10.60 -7.19 1.86
N TYR A 136 10.12 -7.51 0.66
CA TYR A 136 10.63 -8.62 -0.16
C TYR A 136 11.61 -8.18 -1.24
N GLU A 137 11.94 -6.89 -1.31
CA GLU A 137 13.01 -6.41 -2.17
C GLU A 137 14.37 -6.80 -1.61
N ILE A 138 15.21 -7.45 -2.42
CA ILE A 138 16.57 -7.85 -1.97
C ILE A 138 17.41 -6.61 -1.68
N TYR A 139 17.35 -5.59 -2.54
CA TYR A 139 18.16 -4.37 -2.44
C TYR A 139 17.29 -3.12 -2.25
N LEU A 140 17.88 -2.07 -1.67
CA LEU A 140 17.21 -0.77 -1.52
C LEU A 140 16.95 -0.09 -2.87
N ASN A 141 17.88 -0.23 -3.80
CA ASN A 141 17.71 0.26 -5.17
C ASN A 141 17.03 -0.84 -6.00
N SER A 142 15.70 -0.83 -6.02
CA SER A 142 14.89 -1.76 -6.81
C SER A 142 13.91 -1.03 -7.72
N SER A 143 13.38 -1.75 -8.72
CA SER A 143 12.37 -1.22 -9.64
C SER A 143 11.13 -0.74 -8.88
N LEU A 144 10.70 -1.45 -7.84
CA LEU A 144 9.55 -1.06 -7.01
C LEU A 144 9.80 0.25 -6.25
N VAL A 145 10.97 0.43 -5.64
CA VAL A 145 11.31 1.68 -4.94
C VAL A 145 11.35 2.86 -5.91
N ARG A 146 11.98 2.68 -7.08
CA ARG A 146 12.03 3.71 -8.14
C ARG A 146 10.64 4.07 -8.64
N PHE A 147 9.78 3.08 -8.88
CA PHE A 147 8.40 3.28 -9.28
C PHE A 147 7.64 4.13 -8.25
N LEU A 148 7.68 3.75 -6.97
CA LEU A 148 6.97 4.48 -5.91
C LEU A 148 7.47 5.93 -5.78
N LEU A 149 8.78 6.15 -5.83
CA LEU A 149 9.37 7.50 -5.78
C LEU A 149 9.00 8.32 -7.01
N SER A 150 9.03 7.72 -8.21
CA SER A 150 8.63 8.39 -9.46
C SER A 150 7.16 8.82 -9.42
N ARG A 151 6.27 7.94 -8.96
CA ARG A 151 4.84 8.26 -8.82
C ARG A 151 4.59 9.32 -7.75
N ALA A 152 5.30 9.27 -6.63
CA ALA A 152 5.24 10.32 -5.61
C ALA A 152 5.71 11.68 -6.14
N LEU A 153 6.74 11.72 -6.98
CA LEU A 153 7.21 12.97 -7.59
C LEU A 153 6.21 13.58 -8.58
N GLY A 154 5.45 12.75 -9.29
CA GLY A 154 4.40 13.19 -10.20
C GLY A 154 3.10 13.61 -9.53
N ASN A 155 2.83 13.12 -8.30
CA ASN A 155 1.55 13.32 -7.64
C ASN A 155 1.70 13.51 -6.12
N ILE A 156 1.32 14.70 -5.65
CA ILE A 156 1.43 15.10 -4.23
C ILE A 156 0.55 14.26 -3.30
N HIS A 157 -0.59 13.74 -3.78
CA HIS A 157 -1.45 12.85 -3.00
C HIS A 157 -0.76 11.50 -2.77
N ILE A 158 -0.10 10.95 -3.79
CA ILE A 158 0.68 9.71 -3.66
C ILE A 158 1.86 9.95 -2.72
N ALA A 159 2.61 11.04 -2.88
CA ALA A 159 3.71 11.37 -1.98
C ALA A 159 3.28 11.47 -0.51
N HIS A 160 2.16 12.14 -0.26
CA HIS A 160 1.62 12.31 1.08
C HIS A 160 1.17 10.97 1.70
N ASN A 161 0.42 10.14 0.96
CA ASN A 161 0.01 8.82 1.47
C ASN A 161 1.22 7.90 1.68
N LEU A 162 2.19 7.90 0.75
CA LEU A 162 3.41 7.13 0.86
C LEU A 162 4.22 7.52 2.10
N TYR A 163 4.32 8.83 2.39
CA TYR A 163 4.98 9.30 3.61
C TYR A 163 4.37 8.69 4.86
N TRP A 164 3.04 8.76 5.03
CA TRP A 164 2.39 8.28 6.25
C TRP A 164 2.46 6.75 6.39
N LEU A 165 2.32 6.01 5.28
CA LEU A 165 2.48 4.56 5.29
C LEU A 165 3.91 4.14 5.66
N LEU A 166 4.93 4.82 5.11
CA LEU A 166 6.32 4.55 5.46
C LEU A 166 6.63 4.96 6.90
N LYS A 167 6.06 6.09 7.36
CA LYS A 167 6.24 6.62 8.71
C LYS A 167 5.70 5.67 9.77
N ASP A 168 4.50 5.13 9.55
CA ASP A 168 3.87 4.12 10.39
C ASP A 168 4.69 2.82 10.41
N ALA A 169 5.22 2.42 9.25
CA ALA A 169 6.00 1.19 9.10
C ALA A 169 7.40 1.23 9.74
N LEU A 170 7.87 2.39 10.23
CA LEU A 170 9.18 2.50 10.89
C LEU A 170 9.28 1.66 12.17
N HIS A 171 8.16 1.34 12.80
CA HIS A 171 8.10 0.50 14.00
C HIS A 171 8.20 -1.00 13.72
N ASP A 172 8.28 -1.42 12.45
CA ASP A 172 8.49 -2.81 12.08
C ASP A 172 9.88 -3.28 12.53
N ALA A 173 9.93 -4.28 13.42
CA ALA A 173 11.16 -4.74 14.06
C ALA A 173 12.18 -5.32 13.07
N GLN A 174 11.74 -5.87 11.95
CA GLN A 174 12.61 -6.54 10.98
C GLN A 174 12.92 -5.63 9.78
N PHE A 175 11.96 -4.81 9.36
CA PHE A 175 12.05 -4.04 8.12
C PHE A 175 12.08 -2.52 8.33
N GLY A 176 11.99 -2.02 9.56
CA GLY A 176 11.95 -0.59 9.89
C GLY A 176 13.11 0.21 9.25
N ALA A 177 14.33 -0.32 9.31
CA ALA A 177 15.50 0.30 8.67
C ALA A 177 15.30 0.48 7.16
N ARG A 178 14.72 -0.50 6.47
CA ARG A 178 14.44 -0.39 5.02
C ARG A 178 13.46 0.75 4.74
N TYR A 179 12.37 0.82 5.51
CA TYR A 179 11.38 1.89 5.37
C TYR A 179 11.97 3.26 5.65
N GLU A 180 12.88 3.36 6.63
CA GLU A 180 13.60 4.59 6.93
C GLU A 180 14.42 5.10 5.73
N HIS A 181 15.14 4.22 5.04
CA HIS A 181 15.91 4.60 3.84
C HIS A 181 15.00 5.07 2.70
N VAL A 182 13.88 4.38 2.45
CA VAL A 182 12.92 4.78 1.41
C VAL A 182 12.23 6.11 1.77
N LEU A 183 11.88 6.31 3.05
CA LEU A 183 11.33 7.55 3.55
C LEU A 183 12.33 8.71 3.43
N GLY A 184 13.61 8.46 3.73
CA GLY A 184 14.69 9.43 3.54
C GLY A 184 14.85 9.83 2.08
N ALA A 185 14.76 8.86 1.15
CA ALA A 185 14.77 9.14 -0.29
C ALA A 185 13.57 10.00 -0.71
N LEU A 186 12.35 9.66 -0.27
CA LEU A 186 11.13 10.45 -0.53
C LEU A 186 11.27 11.90 -0.04
N LEU A 187 11.73 12.11 1.19
CA LEU A 187 11.91 13.44 1.76
C LEU A 187 13.01 14.24 1.04
N SER A 188 14.05 13.56 0.55
CA SER A 188 15.12 14.19 -0.22
C SER A 188 14.61 14.75 -1.55
N VAL A 189 13.72 14.02 -2.23
CA VAL A 189 13.21 14.39 -3.55
C VAL A 189 11.91 15.22 -3.51
N GLY A 190 11.12 15.14 -2.43
CA GLY A 190 9.78 15.75 -2.33
C GLY A 190 9.73 17.29 -2.26
N GLY A 191 10.86 17.98 -2.27
CA GLY A 191 10.93 19.45 -2.24
C GLY A 191 10.63 20.07 -0.88
N LYS A 192 10.94 21.37 -0.75
CA LYS A 192 10.85 22.10 0.53
C LYS A 192 9.41 22.23 1.05
N GLY A 193 8.46 22.60 0.17
CA GLY A 193 7.07 22.84 0.56
C GLY A 193 6.38 21.61 1.16
N LEU A 194 6.52 20.44 0.52
CA LEU A 194 5.99 19.19 1.06
C LEU A 194 6.61 18.87 2.42
N ARG A 195 7.94 18.96 2.55
CA ARG A 195 8.63 18.70 3.82
C ARG A 195 8.11 19.58 4.95
N GLU A 196 7.92 20.88 4.70
CA GLU A 196 7.40 21.80 5.70
C GLU A 196 5.97 21.45 6.14
N GLU A 197 5.10 21.05 5.22
CA GLU A 197 3.75 20.59 5.55
C GLU A 197 3.77 19.27 6.35
N LEU A 198 4.59 18.29 5.95
CA LEU A 198 4.73 17.03 6.68
C LEU A 198 5.29 17.24 8.10
N LEU A 199 6.20 18.21 8.29
CA LEU A 199 6.71 18.59 9.61
C LEU A 199 5.61 19.20 10.49
N LYS A 200 4.78 20.10 9.95
CA LYS A 200 3.61 20.65 10.65
C LYS A 200 2.64 19.56 11.06
N GLN A 201 2.34 18.64 10.14
CA GLN A 201 1.46 17.50 10.40
C GLN A 201 2.00 16.60 11.51
N THR A 202 3.27 16.20 11.42
CA THR A 202 3.94 15.37 12.42
C THR A 202 3.92 16.07 13.79
N LYS A 203 4.13 17.38 13.83
CA LYS A 203 4.06 18.15 15.08
C LYS A 203 2.65 18.17 15.66
N LEU A 204 1.63 18.36 14.82
CA LEU A 204 0.23 18.32 15.24
C LEU A 204 -0.15 16.96 15.84
N VAL A 205 0.22 15.85 15.16
CA VAL A 205 0.01 14.48 15.65
C VAL A 205 0.67 14.27 17.00
N GLN A 206 1.93 14.68 17.17
CA GLN A 206 2.64 14.56 18.45
C GLN A 206 1.97 15.36 19.57
N LEU A 207 1.51 16.58 19.28
CA LEU A 207 0.81 17.40 20.26
C LEU A 207 -0.51 16.73 20.68
N LEU A 208 -1.32 16.27 19.71
CA LEU A 208 -2.57 15.56 19.97
C LEU A 208 -2.35 14.25 20.72
N GLY A 209 -1.31 13.47 20.38
CA GLY A 209 -0.93 12.26 21.12
C GLY A 209 -0.59 12.55 22.58
N GLY A 210 0.16 13.62 22.83
CA GLY A 210 0.42 14.08 24.20
C GLY A 210 -0.83 14.54 24.96
N VAL A 211 -1.84 15.11 24.28
CA VAL A 211 -3.14 15.41 24.89
C VAL A 211 -3.90 14.13 25.20
N ALA A 212 -3.98 13.20 24.24
CA ALA A 212 -4.72 11.96 24.36
C ALA A 212 -4.21 11.11 25.54
N GLU A 213 -2.89 10.96 25.68
CA GLU A 213 -2.31 10.24 26.81
C GLU A 213 -2.65 10.86 28.16
N LYS A 214 -2.57 12.20 28.28
CA LYS A 214 -2.94 12.90 29.52
C LYS A 214 -4.41 12.74 29.87
N VAL A 215 -5.29 12.82 28.86
CA VAL A 215 -6.74 12.63 29.03
C VAL A 215 -7.05 11.19 29.44
N ARG A 216 -6.36 10.21 28.85
CA ARG A 216 -6.48 8.79 29.20
C ARG A 216 -6.07 8.50 30.64
N GLN A 217 -4.99 9.13 31.11
CA GLN A 217 -4.48 8.99 32.48
C GLN A 217 -5.31 9.72 33.54
N ALA A 218 -5.96 10.83 33.17
CA ALA A 218 -6.86 11.55 34.07
C ALA A 218 -8.16 10.78 34.29
N SER A 219 -8.83 11.00 35.42
CA SER A 219 -10.09 10.34 35.78
C SER A 219 -11.13 11.33 36.30
N GLY A 220 -12.40 10.91 36.29
CA GLY A 220 -13.51 11.71 36.81
C GLY A 220 -13.63 13.10 36.18
N SER A 221 -14.02 14.08 36.98
CA SER A 221 -14.20 15.48 36.57
C SER A 221 -12.88 16.17 36.15
N ALA A 222 -11.74 15.71 36.67
CA ALA A 222 -10.43 16.27 36.31
C ALA A 222 -10.08 16.06 34.83
N ARG A 223 -10.62 15.02 34.19
CA ARG A 223 -10.35 14.70 32.78
C ARG A 223 -10.75 15.83 31.83
N GLN A 224 -11.90 16.46 32.06
CA GLN A 224 -12.37 17.58 31.23
C GLN A 224 -11.47 18.80 31.38
N VAL A 225 -11.00 19.08 32.60
CA VAL A 225 -10.06 20.18 32.88
C VAL A 225 -8.72 19.93 32.19
N VAL A 226 -8.23 18.68 32.26
CA VAL A 226 -7.00 18.26 31.58
C VAL A 226 -7.11 18.40 30.07
N LEU A 227 -8.25 18.03 29.47
CA LEU A 227 -8.51 18.22 28.04
C LEU A 227 -8.41 19.69 27.67
N GLN A 228 -9.20 20.57 28.31
CA GLN A 228 -9.28 21.99 27.97
C GLN A 228 -7.90 22.66 28.07
N ARG A 229 -7.20 22.47 29.20
CA ARG A 229 -5.87 23.03 29.42
C ARG A 229 -4.84 22.48 28.43
N SER A 230 -4.90 21.21 28.07
CA SER A 230 -3.94 20.60 27.15
C SER A 230 -4.20 20.99 25.69
N MET A 231 -5.45 21.27 25.32
CA MET A 231 -5.81 21.76 23.99
C MET A 231 -5.29 23.18 23.70
N GLU A 232 -5.11 24.03 24.72
CA GLU A 232 -4.47 25.35 24.54
C GLU A 232 -3.05 25.26 23.98
N ARG A 233 -2.31 24.18 24.33
CA ARG A 233 -0.99 23.91 23.75
C ARG A 233 -1.07 23.61 22.25
N VAL A 234 -2.12 22.91 21.83
CA VAL A 234 -2.38 22.62 20.41
C VAL A 234 -2.86 23.90 19.71
N GLN A 235 -3.69 24.73 20.35
CA GLN A 235 -4.11 26.03 19.82
C GLN A 235 -2.90 26.96 19.59
N SER A 236 -1.91 26.93 20.48
CA SER A 236 -0.67 27.70 20.31
C SER A 236 0.11 27.35 19.04
N PHE A 237 0.00 26.10 18.55
CA PHE A 237 0.57 25.72 17.26
C PHE A 237 -0.15 26.43 16.10
N PHE A 238 -1.47 26.55 16.18
CA PHE A 238 -2.29 27.21 15.16
C PHE A 238 -2.14 28.74 15.11
N LEU A 239 -1.69 29.38 16.20
CA LEU A 239 -1.36 30.83 16.20
C LEU A 239 -0.32 31.22 15.14
N ARG A 240 0.56 30.28 14.76
CA ARG A 240 1.64 30.51 13.79
C ARG A 240 1.54 29.64 12.54
N ASN A 241 0.60 28.70 12.50
CA ASN A 241 0.51 27.69 11.45
C ASN A 241 -0.93 27.45 11.02
N LYS A 242 -1.13 27.33 9.72
CA LYS A 242 -2.21 26.52 9.15
C LYS A 242 -1.64 25.14 8.85
N CYS A 243 -2.44 24.09 9.00
CA CYS A 243 -1.96 22.72 8.86
C CYS A 243 -2.91 21.88 8.00
N ARG A 244 -2.38 21.28 6.94
CA ARG A 244 -3.10 20.22 6.21
C ARG A 244 -3.22 18.99 7.09
N LEU A 245 -4.33 18.27 7.04
CA LEU A 245 -4.51 17.09 7.91
C LEU A 245 -3.86 15.83 7.34
N PRO A 246 -3.22 14.98 8.18
CA PRO A 246 -2.74 13.66 7.76
C PRO A 246 -3.81 12.78 7.12
N LEU A 247 -5.05 12.85 7.62
CA LEU A 247 -6.14 12.02 7.10
C LEU A 247 -6.55 12.38 5.67
N ASN A 248 -6.42 13.67 5.32
CA ASN A 248 -6.76 14.20 4.01
C ASN A 248 -6.03 15.53 3.78
N PRO A 249 -5.04 15.58 2.88
CA PRO A 249 -4.24 16.79 2.67
C PRO A 249 -5.06 17.95 2.07
N SER A 250 -6.23 17.69 1.50
CA SER A 250 -7.15 18.73 1.01
C SER A 250 -7.81 19.51 2.15
N LEU A 251 -7.90 18.93 3.36
CA LEU A 251 -8.45 19.61 4.54
C LEU A 251 -7.36 20.41 5.23
N VAL A 252 -7.59 21.71 5.41
CA VAL A 252 -6.64 22.62 6.07
C VAL A 252 -7.29 23.19 7.32
N ALA A 253 -6.72 22.90 8.48
CA ALA A 253 -7.14 23.46 9.75
C ALA A 253 -6.41 24.79 10.01
N LYS A 254 -7.14 25.79 10.49
CA LYS A 254 -6.57 27.09 10.90
C LYS A 254 -6.54 27.30 12.42
N GLU A 255 -7.42 26.63 13.17
CA GLU A 255 -7.50 26.71 14.64
C GLU A 255 -8.37 25.58 15.21
N LEU A 256 -8.36 25.40 16.53
CA LEU A 256 -9.26 24.48 17.22
C LEU A 256 -10.54 25.19 17.67
N ASN A 257 -11.66 24.50 17.54
CA ASN A 257 -12.84 24.81 18.33
C ASN A 257 -12.76 24.06 19.67
N ILE A 258 -11.99 24.61 20.63
CA ILE A 258 -11.72 23.96 21.93
C ILE A 258 -13.01 23.62 22.68
N LYS A 259 -14.04 24.46 22.56
CA LYS A 259 -15.34 24.24 23.22
C LYS A 259 -16.06 23.00 22.69
N SER A 260 -15.90 22.70 21.41
CA SER A 260 -16.46 21.54 20.74
C SER A 260 -15.57 20.29 20.81
N CYS A 261 -14.35 20.40 21.33
CA CYS A 261 -13.48 19.26 21.58
C CYS A 261 -13.96 18.48 22.81
N SER A 262 -13.96 17.15 22.70
CA SER A 262 -14.35 16.26 23.80
C SER A 262 -13.56 14.95 23.73
N PHE A 263 -13.94 13.97 24.54
CA PHE A 263 -13.46 12.60 24.46
C PHE A 263 -14.65 11.64 24.52
N PHE A 264 -14.51 10.46 23.91
CA PHE A 264 -15.52 9.42 23.98
C PHE A 264 -15.37 8.61 25.27
N SER A 265 -16.48 8.13 25.83
CA SER A 265 -16.50 7.36 27.09
C SER A 265 -16.15 5.88 26.93
N SER A 266 -15.38 5.51 25.89
CA SER A 266 -14.92 4.13 25.66
C SER A 266 -13.62 3.84 26.41
N ASN A 267 -13.21 2.57 26.46
CA ASN A 267 -12.01 2.13 27.19
C ASN A 267 -10.73 2.87 26.76
N ALA A 268 -10.57 3.13 25.47
CA ALA A 268 -9.41 3.84 24.92
C ALA A 268 -9.48 5.38 25.09
N VAL A 269 -10.63 5.91 25.52
CA VAL A 269 -10.91 7.35 25.72
C VAL A 269 -10.41 8.22 24.55
N PRO A 270 -10.81 7.92 23.29
CA PRO A 270 -10.31 8.66 22.15
C PRO A 270 -10.80 10.11 22.17
N LEU A 271 -9.98 11.01 21.61
CA LEU A 271 -10.33 12.41 21.52
C LEU A 271 -11.27 12.65 20.33
N LYS A 272 -12.29 13.48 20.53
CA LYS A 272 -13.02 14.16 19.47
C LYS A 272 -12.39 15.54 19.29
N VAL A 273 -11.66 15.74 18.20
CA VAL A 273 -10.97 16.98 17.89
C VAL A 273 -11.77 17.74 16.83
N THR A 274 -12.19 18.95 17.17
CA THR A 274 -12.95 19.83 16.27
C THR A 274 -12.07 21.02 15.89
N MET A 275 -11.88 21.23 14.58
CA MET A 275 -11.03 22.25 14.01
C MET A 275 -11.82 23.13 13.06
N LEU A 276 -11.49 24.43 13.01
CA LEU A 276 -12.06 25.32 12.01
C LEU A 276 -11.30 25.19 10.69
N ASN A 277 -12.07 25.13 9.61
CA ASN A 277 -11.54 25.07 8.26
C ASN A 277 -10.87 26.40 7.88
N ALA A 278 -9.74 26.30 7.19
CA ALA A 278 -9.08 27.46 6.60
C ALA A 278 -9.85 28.01 5.40
N ASP A 279 -10.63 27.17 4.72
CA ASP A 279 -11.60 27.58 3.70
C ASP A 279 -12.77 28.30 4.40
N PRO A 280 -13.06 29.57 4.04
CA PRO A 280 -14.19 30.31 4.61
C PRO A 280 -15.56 29.69 4.34
N MET A 281 -15.70 28.88 3.28
CA MET A 281 -16.94 28.17 2.94
C MET A 281 -16.95 26.71 3.41
N GLY A 282 -15.86 26.24 4.02
CA GLY A 282 -15.73 24.87 4.46
C GLY A 282 -16.32 24.63 5.85
N ASP A 283 -16.99 23.49 6.02
CA ASP A 283 -17.50 23.04 7.32
C ASP A 283 -16.38 22.77 8.35
N GLU A 284 -16.75 22.76 9.62
CA GLU A 284 -15.86 22.34 10.71
C GLU A 284 -15.31 20.93 10.47
N ILE A 285 -14.00 20.78 10.70
CA ILE A 285 -13.31 19.52 10.51
C ILE A 285 -13.32 18.74 11.83
N ASN A 286 -13.99 17.59 11.81
CA ASN A 286 -14.13 16.71 12.96
C ASN A 286 -13.27 15.46 12.77
N VAL A 287 -12.36 15.19 13.72
CA VAL A 287 -11.45 14.04 13.67
C VAL A 287 -11.48 13.29 15.01
N MET A 288 -11.54 11.96 14.94
CA MET A 288 -11.30 11.11 16.10
C MET A 288 -9.80 10.79 16.18
N PHE A 289 -9.18 11.06 17.32
CA PHE A 289 -7.77 10.76 17.57
C PHE A 289 -7.65 9.68 18.66
N LYS A 290 -7.03 8.55 18.33
CA LYS A 290 -6.88 7.37 19.17
C LYS A 290 -5.42 7.15 19.55
N VAL A 291 -5.16 6.68 20.77
CA VAL A 291 -3.82 6.25 21.21
C VAL A 291 -3.92 4.94 21.98
N GLY A 292 -2.99 4.03 21.71
CA GLY A 292 -2.92 2.70 22.33
C GLY A 292 -3.71 1.61 21.61
N GLU A 293 -4.21 1.90 20.41
CA GLU A 293 -4.85 0.92 19.51
C GLU A 293 -4.04 0.86 18.21
N ASP A 294 -3.86 -0.35 17.66
CA ASP A 294 -3.26 -0.56 16.35
C ASP A 294 -4.32 -0.42 15.25
N LEU A 295 -4.34 0.72 14.56
CA LEU A 295 -5.33 1.02 13.53
C LEU A 295 -5.02 0.38 12.17
N ARG A 296 -3.92 -0.36 12.01
CA ARG A 296 -3.54 -0.95 10.72
C ARG A 296 -4.55 -2.00 10.25
N GLN A 297 -5.18 -2.72 11.19
CA GLN A 297 -6.25 -3.66 10.86
C GLN A 297 -7.50 -2.94 10.36
N ASP A 298 -7.93 -1.87 11.04
CA ASP A 298 -9.05 -1.03 10.61
C ASP A 298 -8.79 -0.40 9.24
N MET A 299 -7.57 0.09 9.00
CA MET A 299 -7.17 0.63 7.70
C MET A 299 -7.31 -0.41 6.59
N LEU A 300 -6.85 -1.64 6.81
CA LEU A 300 -6.99 -2.73 5.83
C LEU A 300 -8.46 -3.08 5.61
N ALA A 301 -9.27 -3.19 6.67
CA ALA A 301 -10.69 -3.48 6.54
C ALA A 301 -11.43 -2.40 5.73
N LEU A 302 -11.19 -1.12 6.02
CA LEU A 302 -11.78 0.00 5.28
C LEU A 302 -11.30 0.08 3.83
N GLN A 303 -10.03 -0.26 3.58
CA GLN A 303 -9.50 -0.38 2.23
C GLN A 303 -10.24 -1.48 1.45
N MET A 304 -10.44 -2.65 2.05
CA MET A 304 -11.18 -3.76 1.41
C MET A 304 -12.64 -3.36 1.12
N ILE A 305 -13.32 -2.71 2.08
CA ILE A 305 -14.68 -2.21 1.88
C ILE A 305 -14.73 -1.20 0.73
N LYS A 306 -13.74 -0.31 0.63
CA LYS A 306 -13.63 0.66 -0.48
C LYS A 306 -13.44 -0.02 -1.83
N ILE A 307 -12.62 -1.06 -1.88
CA ILE A 307 -12.41 -1.84 -3.12
C ILE A 307 -13.71 -2.56 -3.50
N MET A 308 -14.40 -3.19 -2.55
CA MET A 308 -15.70 -3.84 -2.80
C MET A 308 -16.74 -2.85 -3.35
N ASP A 309 -16.84 -1.67 -2.74
CA ASP A 309 -17.74 -0.60 -3.18
C ASP A 309 -17.44 -0.17 -4.63
N LYS A 310 -16.16 0.02 -4.98
CA LYS A 310 -15.74 0.31 -6.36
C LYS A 310 -16.14 -0.79 -7.34
N ILE A 311 -16.03 -2.06 -6.95
CA ILE A 311 -16.43 -3.19 -7.79
C ILE A 311 -17.94 -3.17 -8.02
N TRP A 312 -18.75 -3.00 -6.96
CA TRP A 312 -20.20 -2.93 -7.08
C TRP A 312 -20.67 -1.77 -7.95
N LEU A 313 -20.10 -0.58 -7.75
CA LEU A 313 -20.41 0.60 -8.56
C LEU A 313 -20.08 0.39 -10.04
N LYS A 314 -18.97 -0.29 -10.35
CA LYS A 314 -18.59 -0.62 -11.73
C LYS A 314 -19.59 -1.56 -12.40
N GLU A 315 -20.21 -2.46 -11.63
CA GLU A 315 -21.29 -3.36 -12.08
C GLU A 315 -22.68 -2.71 -12.01
N GLY A 316 -22.78 -1.41 -11.71
CA GLY A 316 -24.03 -0.66 -11.66
C GLY A 316 -24.83 -0.82 -10.35
N LEU A 317 -24.20 -1.35 -9.30
CA LEU A 317 -24.81 -1.55 -7.99
C LEU A 317 -24.32 -0.50 -6.99
N ASP A 318 -25.15 0.52 -6.74
CA ASP A 318 -24.90 1.53 -5.70
C ASP A 318 -25.55 1.13 -4.37
N LEU A 319 -24.75 0.55 -3.46
CA LEU A 319 -25.18 0.18 -2.11
C LEU A 319 -25.09 1.34 -1.09
N ARG A 320 -24.69 2.54 -1.53
CA ARG A 320 -24.55 3.74 -0.70
C ARG A 320 -23.70 3.52 0.55
N MET A 321 -22.56 2.86 0.39
CA MET A 321 -21.65 2.57 1.49
C MET A 321 -21.07 3.86 2.08
N VAL A 322 -21.14 3.99 3.41
CA VAL A 322 -20.51 5.11 4.13
C VAL A 322 -19.13 4.67 4.61
N ILE A 323 -18.09 5.12 3.89
CA ILE A 323 -16.70 4.75 4.17
C ILE A 323 -15.97 5.96 4.74
N PHE A 324 -15.62 5.89 6.01
CA PHE A 324 -14.79 6.91 6.65
C PHE A 324 -13.30 6.64 6.40
N LYS A 325 -12.49 7.71 6.42
CA LYS A 325 -11.04 7.58 6.31
C LYS A 325 -10.45 7.19 7.67
N CYS A 326 -9.45 6.33 7.65
CA CYS A 326 -8.63 5.96 8.81
C CYS A 326 -7.15 6.02 8.42
N LEU A 327 -6.31 6.51 9.33
CA LEU A 327 -4.86 6.56 9.12
C LEU A 327 -4.14 6.31 10.44
N SER A 328 -3.25 5.33 10.44
CA SER A 328 -2.26 5.11 11.49
C SER A 328 -1.07 6.05 11.27
N THR A 329 -0.60 6.66 12.35
CA THR A 329 0.43 7.72 12.29
C THR A 329 1.73 7.35 13.03
N GLY A 330 1.87 6.08 13.42
CA GLY A 330 2.89 5.60 14.35
C GLY A 330 2.54 5.77 15.82
#